data_AF-A0AAD9G0H5-F1
#
_entry.id   AF-A0AAD9G0H5-F1
#
_cell.length_a   1.000
_cell.length_b   1.000
_cell.length_c   1.000
_cell.angle_alpha   90.00
_cell.angle_beta   90.00
_cell.angle_gamma   90.00
#
_symmetry.space_group_name_H-M   'P 1'
#
loop_
_entity.id
_entity.type
_entity.pdbx_description
1 polymer ?
#
loop_
_entity_poly.entity_id
_entity_poly.type
_entity_poly.pdbx_seq_one_letter_code
_entity_poly.pdbx_strand_id
1 'polypeptide(L)'
;MADDALLHDVDSFLSSHSTGINLEEVDSQQLIADTDALLDSLNRRPNKLKTKEDIAREKAGQRRDAYRRRLKVEWANLRQQDTELSAKLEKLKQVKVQEETQSSPSDSLALGAWRAIAFRQYESRMEAENLQKKLQDAVNSRAVMIQDLENVLRKRVREVEKMSALEVPEVLEKKARLGTKDAMLYNTYFENLDALYERLEEVFREIGDVPTPGGILSGNPTRKMDGDTEYFETAGVGRVPFSYERTCDSVWELASVPHRQEGRRVYDGLPDPENSFALQFCSPLRTDNGQVIKLRTYHVARRYVEKNRMVLVWRALCEVDGEFPGLNSDETGWAIVHAPNSADLLDAPSTLVQACIRFVPMRFQDGAQEANGTVDQFIDLLVKTGAEDNKEIERMMERLLLDDALATDGLDIDREGNLISTTF
;
A
#
# COMPACT_ATOMS: atom_id res chain seq x y z
N MET A 1 35.44 -87.73 10.46
CA MET A 1 36.38 -87.47 9.34
C MET A 1 35.82 -88.01 8.02
N ALA A 2 34.56 -87.70 7.69
CA ALA A 2 33.94 -88.09 6.42
C ALA A 2 33.06 -86.97 5.84
N ASP A 3 32.80 -85.88 6.57
CA ASP A 3 32.00 -84.73 6.10
C ASP A 3 32.81 -83.62 5.44
N ASP A 4 34.11 -83.47 5.76
CA ASP A 4 34.95 -82.44 5.12
C ASP A 4 35.39 -82.79 3.69
N ALA A 5 35.30 -84.06 3.29
CA ALA A 5 35.60 -84.48 1.92
C ALA A 5 34.43 -84.21 0.96
N LEU A 6 33.18 -84.24 1.45
CA LEU A 6 31.99 -83.96 0.65
C LEU A 6 31.83 -82.46 0.36
N LEU A 7 32.22 -81.60 1.31
CA LEU A 7 32.20 -80.14 1.11
C LEU A 7 33.28 -79.68 0.11
N HIS A 8 34.45 -80.32 0.10
CA HIS A 8 35.53 -79.99 -0.84
C HIS A 8 35.25 -80.46 -2.28
N ASP A 9 34.53 -81.58 -2.46
CA ASP A 9 34.13 -82.05 -3.80
C ASP A 9 32.99 -81.21 -4.40
N VAL A 10 32.09 -80.66 -3.57
CA VAL A 10 31.03 -79.75 -4.02
C VAL A 10 31.60 -78.39 -4.46
N ASP A 11 32.57 -77.83 -3.73
CA ASP A 11 33.22 -76.57 -4.12
C ASP A 11 34.12 -76.71 -5.37
N SER A 12 34.71 -77.89 -5.58
CA SER A 12 35.46 -78.22 -6.81
C SER A 12 34.53 -78.39 -8.03
N PHE A 13 33.35 -78.99 -7.84
CA PHE A 13 32.36 -79.13 -8.91
C PHE A 13 31.74 -77.77 -9.30
N LEU A 14 31.48 -76.90 -8.33
CA LEU A 14 30.94 -75.56 -8.58
C LEU A 14 31.98 -74.59 -9.18
N SER A 15 33.28 -74.80 -8.92
CA SER A 15 34.34 -73.97 -9.51
C SER A 15 34.76 -74.38 -10.93
N SER A 16 34.49 -75.62 -11.36
CA SER A 16 34.91 -76.15 -12.66
C SER A 16 33.89 -75.98 -13.80
N HIS A 17 32.70 -75.44 -13.53
CA HIS A 17 31.71 -75.06 -14.54
C HIS A 17 31.46 -73.54 -14.57
N SER A 18 32.54 -72.75 -14.52
CA SER A 18 32.54 -71.35 -14.96
C SER A 18 32.69 -71.20 -16.48
N THR A 19 32.11 -72.13 -17.25
CA THR A 19 31.69 -71.77 -18.61
C THR A 19 30.47 -70.88 -18.45
N GLY A 20 30.66 -69.59 -18.66
CA GLY A 20 29.60 -68.60 -18.66
C GLY A 20 28.40 -69.11 -19.44
N ILE A 21 27.35 -69.50 -18.71
CA ILE A 21 26.00 -69.38 -19.22
C ILE A 21 25.81 -67.87 -19.26
N ASN A 22 26.15 -67.27 -20.41
CA ASN A 22 25.57 -66.01 -20.81
C ASN A 22 24.06 -66.22 -20.62
N LEU A 23 23.51 -65.64 -19.56
CA LEU A 23 22.15 -65.14 -19.63
C LEU A 23 22.22 -64.16 -20.81
N GLU A 24 22.00 -64.67 -22.02
CA GLU A 24 21.38 -63.84 -23.04
C GLU A 24 20.20 -63.21 -22.33
N GLU A 25 20.32 -61.89 -22.20
CA GLU A 25 19.33 -60.97 -21.71
C GLU A 25 18.00 -61.43 -22.29
N VAL A 26 17.24 -62.20 -21.50
CA VAL A 26 15.92 -62.67 -21.88
C VAL A 26 15.11 -61.39 -21.91
N ASP A 27 15.09 -60.78 -23.09
CA ASP A 27 14.39 -59.55 -23.33
C ASP A 27 12.96 -59.82 -22.93
N SER A 28 12.57 -59.21 -21.82
CA SER A 28 11.25 -59.40 -21.24
C SER A 28 10.18 -58.99 -22.26
N GLN A 29 10.53 -58.13 -23.23
CA GLN A 29 9.68 -57.76 -24.34
C GLN A 29 9.59 -58.86 -25.40
N GLN A 30 10.69 -59.56 -25.71
CA GLN A 30 10.70 -60.72 -26.61
C GLN A 30 9.92 -61.90 -26.02
N LEU A 31 10.05 -62.18 -24.72
CA LEU A 31 9.30 -63.25 -24.07
C LEU A 31 7.79 -62.95 -24.01
N ILE A 32 7.41 -61.68 -23.80
CA ILE A 32 6.02 -61.23 -23.89
C ILE A 32 5.51 -61.37 -25.34
N ALA A 33 6.32 -60.99 -26.33
CA ALA A 33 5.97 -61.10 -27.74
C ALA A 33 5.77 -62.55 -28.20
N ASP A 34 6.61 -63.48 -27.74
CA ASP A 34 6.49 -64.90 -28.07
C ASP A 34 5.28 -65.55 -27.37
N THR A 35 4.97 -65.11 -26.15
CA THR A 35 3.77 -65.56 -25.41
C THR A 35 2.49 -65.02 -26.07
N ASP A 36 2.50 -63.77 -26.53
CA ASP A 36 1.40 -63.16 -27.28
C ASP A 36 1.24 -63.84 -28.66
N ALA A 37 2.33 -64.20 -29.34
CA ALA A 37 2.30 -64.92 -30.61
C ALA A 37 1.72 -66.34 -30.48
N LEU A 38 2.03 -67.05 -29.39
CA LEU A 38 1.43 -68.35 -29.08
C LEU A 38 -0.06 -68.25 -28.71
N LEU A 39 -0.46 -67.21 -27.98
CA LEU A 39 -1.86 -66.95 -27.66
C LEU A 39 -2.68 -66.58 -28.91
N ASP A 40 -2.09 -65.84 -29.85
CA ASP A 40 -2.70 -65.52 -31.15
C ASP A 40 -2.81 -66.75 -32.07
N SER A 41 -1.85 -67.68 -32.01
CA SER A 41 -1.91 -68.93 -32.77
C SER A 41 -3.01 -69.87 -32.24
N LEU A 42 -3.23 -69.90 -30.92
CA LEU A 42 -4.28 -70.70 -30.27
C LEU A 42 -5.69 -70.12 -30.44
N ASN A 43 -5.83 -68.82 -30.74
CA ASN A 43 -7.11 -68.13 -30.89
C ASN A 43 -7.64 -68.05 -32.33
N ARG A 44 -6.98 -68.66 -33.34
CA ARG A 44 -7.52 -68.74 -34.71
C ARG A 44 -8.74 -69.66 -34.79
N ARG A 45 -9.89 -69.17 -34.34
CA ARG A 45 -11.22 -69.65 -34.70
C ARG A 45 -11.70 -68.95 -35.97
N PRO A 46 -12.49 -69.62 -36.85
CA PRO A 46 -12.98 -68.99 -38.07
C PRO A 46 -13.85 -67.78 -37.73
N ASN A 47 -13.67 -66.70 -38.49
CA ASN A 47 -14.37 -65.41 -38.39
C ASN A 47 -15.84 -65.56 -37.96
N LYS A 48 -16.13 -65.40 -36.67
CA LYS A 48 -17.47 -65.02 -36.21
C LYS A 48 -17.60 -63.52 -36.48
N LEU A 49 -18.53 -63.15 -37.35
CA LEU A 49 -18.97 -61.75 -37.51
C LEU A 49 -19.32 -61.22 -36.11
N LYS A 50 -18.52 -60.27 -35.61
CA LYS A 50 -18.70 -59.66 -34.29
C LYS A 50 -20.11 -59.09 -34.20
N THR A 51 -20.87 -59.53 -33.21
CA THR A 51 -22.22 -59.02 -32.95
C THR A 51 -22.12 -57.54 -32.55
N LYS A 52 -23.17 -56.74 -32.79
CA LYS A 52 -23.17 -55.30 -32.42
C LYS A 52 -22.80 -55.07 -30.94
N GLU A 53 -23.16 -56.01 -30.07
CA GLU A 53 -22.84 -55.99 -28.64
C GLU A 53 -21.35 -56.22 -28.35
N ASP A 54 -20.67 -57.06 -29.13
CA ASP A 54 -19.23 -57.32 -28.96
C ASP A 54 -18.41 -56.09 -29.37
N ILE A 55 -18.79 -55.44 -30.46
CA ILE A 55 -18.19 -54.17 -30.92
C ILE A 55 -18.43 -53.08 -29.87
N ALA A 56 -19.61 -53.04 -29.25
CA ALA A 56 -19.92 -52.07 -28.20
C ALA A 56 -19.10 -52.30 -26.92
N ARG A 57 -18.89 -53.56 -26.51
CA ARG A 57 -18.02 -53.92 -25.37
C ARG A 57 -16.55 -53.58 -25.65
N GLU A 58 -16.06 -53.86 -26.85
CA GLU A 58 -14.69 -53.54 -27.25
C GLU A 58 -14.45 -52.02 -27.29
N LYS A 59 -15.39 -51.23 -27.84
CA LYS A 59 -15.35 -49.77 -27.78
C LYS A 59 -15.47 -49.22 -26.34
N ALA A 60 -16.21 -49.90 -25.46
CA ALA A 60 -16.26 -49.52 -24.04
C ALA A 60 -14.93 -49.81 -23.33
N GLY A 61 -14.27 -50.94 -23.62
CA GLY A 61 -12.92 -51.25 -23.15
C GLY A 61 -11.89 -50.21 -23.60
N GLN A 62 -11.87 -49.91 -24.90
CA GLN A 62 -10.99 -48.88 -25.48
C GLN A 62 -11.17 -47.50 -24.82
N ARG A 63 -12.41 -47.11 -24.49
CA ARG A 63 -12.70 -45.87 -23.76
C ARG A 63 -12.15 -45.88 -22.33
N ARG A 64 -12.29 -47.00 -21.61
CA ARG A 64 -11.75 -47.16 -20.25
C ARG A 64 -10.22 -47.12 -20.25
N ASP A 65 -9.58 -47.69 -21.26
CA ASP A 65 -8.13 -47.72 -21.36
C ASP A 65 -7.55 -46.38 -21.83
N ALA A 66 -8.25 -45.67 -22.72
CA ALA A 66 -7.93 -44.29 -23.06
C ALA A 66 -8.05 -43.37 -21.83
N TYR A 67 -9.09 -43.55 -21.01
CA TYR A 67 -9.26 -42.81 -19.76
C TYR A 67 -8.13 -43.11 -18.75
N ARG A 68 -7.81 -44.40 -18.52
CA ARG A 68 -6.70 -44.80 -17.64
C ARG A 68 -5.35 -44.26 -18.10
N ARG A 69 -5.09 -44.22 -19.41
CA ARG A 69 -3.87 -43.62 -19.98
C ARG A 69 -3.81 -42.12 -19.75
N ARG A 70 -4.92 -41.39 -19.98
CA ARG A 70 -4.99 -39.94 -19.70
C ARG A 70 -4.72 -39.65 -18.23
N LEU A 71 -5.36 -40.40 -17.34
CA LEU A 71 -5.17 -40.24 -15.89
C LEU A 71 -3.71 -40.52 -15.49
N LYS A 72 -3.06 -41.53 -16.08
CA LYS A 72 -1.65 -41.84 -15.81
C LYS A 72 -0.72 -40.72 -16.27
N VAL A 73 -0.96 -40.14 -17.44
CA VAL A 73 -0.19 -39.00 -17.97
C VAL A 73 -0.39 -37.76 -17.10
N GLU A 74 -1.63 -37.47 -16.70
CA GLU A 74 -1.96 -36.35 -15.83
C GLU A 74 -1.30 -36.50 -14.45
N TRP A 75 -1.34 -37.68 -13.85
CA TRP A 75 -0.64 -37.98 -12.59
C TRP A 75 0.87 -37.83 -12.71
N ALA A 76 1.45 -38.26 -13.84
CA ALA A 76 2.88 -38.09 -14.07
C ALA A 76 3.26 -36.60 -14.22
N ASN A 77 2.45 -35.82 -14.94
CA ASN A 77 2.65 -34.39 -15.09
C ASN A 77 2.52 -33.65 -13.75
N LEU A 78 1.48 -33.94 -12.96
CA LEU A 78 1.30 -33.33 -11.65
C LEU A 78 2.46 -33.65 -10.69
N ARG A 79 3.00 -34.88 -10.72
CA ARG A 79 4.19 -35.22 -9.92
C ARG A 79 5.43 -34.47 -10.37
N GLN A 80 5.61 -34.28 -11.68
CA GLN A 80 6.71 -33.47 -12.18
C GLN A 80 6.57 -32.00 -11.78
N GLN A 81 5.36 -31.45 -11.85
CA GLN A 81 5.10 -30.08 -11.40
C GLN A 81 5.34 -29.94 -9.91
N ASP A 82 4.94 -30.92 -9.10
CA ASP A 82 5.17 -30.93 -7.65
C ASP A 82 6.67 -30.94 -7.32
N THR A 83 7.48 -31.75 -8.00
CA THR A 83 8.94 -31.76 -7.80
C THR A 83 9.60 -30.47 -8.26
N GLU A 84 9.20 -29.92 -9.41
CA GLU A 84 9.73 -28.65 -9.92
C GLU A 84 9.38 -27.46 -9.01
N LEU A 85 8.13 -27.39 -8.54
CA LEU A 85 7.67 -26.34 -7.64
C LEU A 85 8.32 -26.48 -6.26
N SER A 86 8.44 -27.69 -5.74
CA SER A 86 9.13 -27.96 -4.47
C SER A 86 10.60 -27.55 -4.54
N ALA A 87 11.30 -27.87 -5.63
CA ALA A 87 12.69 -27.45 -5.83
C ALA A 87 12.83 -25.93 -5.95
N LYS A 88 11.92 -25.26 -6.65
CA LYS A 88 11.88 -23.78 -6.72
C LYS A 88 11.66 -23.17 -5.35
N LEU A 89 10.74 -23.72 -4.57
CA LEU A 89 10.41 -23.24 -3.23
C LEU A 89 11.61 -23.39 -2.29
N GLU A 90 12.31 -24.52 -2.34
CA GLU A 90 13.51 -24.76 -1.54
C GLU A 90 14.64 -23.79 -1.90
N LYS A 91 14.85 -23.55 -3.20
CA LYS A 91 15.83 -22.55 -3.66
C LYS A 91 15.48 -21.15 -3.17
N LEU A 92 14.21 -20.75 -3.23
CA LEU A 92 13.76 -19.44 -2.73
C LEU A 92 13.92 -19.31 -1.21
N LYS A 93 13.67 -20.38 -0.45
CA LYS A 93 13.94 -20.41 0.99
C LYS A 93 15.42 -20.25 1.31
N GLN A 94 16.30 -20.93 0.59
CA GLN A 94 17.75 -20.82 0.80
C GLN A 94 18.27 -19.41 0.49
N VAL A 95 17.81 -18.81 -0.61
CA VAL A 95 18.14 -17.41 -0.96
C VAL A 95 17.67 -16.46 0.14
N LYS A 96 16.43 -16.64 0.63
CA LYS A 96 15.87 -15.82 1.70
C LYS A 96 16.68 -15.91 3.01
N VAL A 97 17.07 -17.11 3.42
CA VAL A 97 17.89 -17.31 4.63
C VAL A 97 19.29 -16.70 4.47
N GLN A 98 19.85 -16.74 3.26
CA GLN A 98 21.15 -16.15 2.95
C GLN A 98 21.10 -14.61 2.92
N GLU A 99 20.01 -14.03 2.40
CA GLU A 99 19.75 -12.58 2.47
C GLU A 99 19.54 -12.12 3.92
N GLU A 100 18.78 -12.87 4.74
CA GLU A 100 18.54 -12.57 6.15
C GLU A 100 19.82 -12.63 7.02
N THR A 101 20.83 -13.42 6.62
CA THR A 101 22.11 -13.51 7.34
C THR A 101 23.14 -12.47 6.90
N GLN A 102 22.96 -11.84 5.74
CA GLN A 102 23.87 -10.84 5.18
C GLN A 102 23.37 -9.39 5.34
N SER A 103 22.08 -9.20 5.59
CA SER A 103 21.46 -7.87 5.71
C SER A 103 21.58 -7.33 7.13
N SER A 104 21.96 -6.06 7.27
CA SER A 104 21.81 -5.32 8.52
C SER A 104 20.32 -5.27 8.92
N PRO A 105 19.95 -5.28 10.22
CA PRO A 105 18.57 -5.04 10.65
C PRO A 105 17.99 -3.73 10.08
N SER A 106 18.84 -2.73 9.82
CA SER A 106 18.47 -1.47 9.17
C SER A 106 18.06 -1.67 7.71
N ASP A 107 18.87 -2.41 6.93
CA ASP A 107 18.58 -2.75 5.52
C ASP A 107 17.27 -3.52 5.36
N SER A 108 17.00 -4.45 6.27
CA SER A 108 15.76 -5.25 6.25
C SER A 108 14.52 -4.38 6.43
N LEU A 109 14.59 -3.36 7.30
CA LEU A 109 13.50 -2.39 7.50
C LEU A 109 13.35 -1.45 6.29
N ALA A 110 14.45 -0.98 5.71
CA ALA A 110 14.41 -0.14 4.50
C ALA A 110 13.86 -0.90 3.29
N LEU A 111 14.25 -2.16 3.09
CA LEU A 111 13.68 -3.06 2.07
C LEU A 111 12.20 -3.33 2.33
N GLY A 112 11.81 -3.49 3.59
CA GLY A 112 10.40 -3.60 4.00
C GLY A 112 9.60 -2.35 3.63
N ALA A 113 10.14 -1.16 3.90
CA ALA A 113 9.54 0.11 3.54
C ALA A 113 9.39 0.26 2.02
N TRP A 114 10.44 -0.04 1.23
CA TRP A 114 10.36 -0.03 -0.23
C TRP A 114 9.32 -1.01 -0.78
N ARG A 115 9.22 -2.21 -0.20
CA ARG A 115 8.19 -3.18 -0.58
C ARG A 115 6.78 -2.64 -0.31
N ALA A 116 6.58 -1.98 0.84
CA ALA A 116 5.30 -1.35 1.17
C ALA A 116 4.95 -0.21 0.21
N ILE A 117 5.91 0.67 -0.10
CA ILE A 117 5.77 1.75 -1.09
C ILE A 117 5.40 1.17 -2.46
N ALA A 118 6.15 0.19 -2.96
CA ALA A 118 5.90 -0.42 -4.27
C ALA A 118 4.49 -1.03 -4.36
N PHE A 119 4.03 -1.68 -3.29
CA PHE A 119 2.68 -2.22 -3.22
C PHE A 119 1.61 -1.12 -3.26
N ARG A 120 1.77 -0.05 -2.47
CA ARG A 120 0.85 1.10 -2.46
C ARG A 120 0.83 1.85 -3.79
N GLN A 121 1.97 2.02 -4.45
CA GLN A 121 2.05 2.63 -5.78
C GLN A 121 1.32 1.79 -6.82
N TYR A 122 1.46 0.46 -6.77
CA TYR A 122 0.74 -0.45 -7.66
C TYR A 122 -0.78 -0.34 -7.46
N GLU A 123 -1.27 -0.38 -6.22
CA GLU A 123 -2.69 -0.20 -5.92
C GLU A 123 -3.20 1.17 -6.37
N SER A 124 -2.47 2.25 -6.09
CA SER A 124 -2.83 3.61 -6.48
C SER A 124 -2.91 3.76 -8.01
N ARG A 125 -1.97 3.16 -8.74
CA ARG A 125 -1.99 3.12 -10.21
C ARG A 125 -3.23 2.39 -10.72
N MET A 126 -3.54 1.22 -10.16
CA MET A 126 -4.72 0.43 -10.57
C MET A 126 -6.03 1.21 -10.35
N GLU A 127 -6.15 1.93 -9.23
CA GLU A 127 -7.30 2.79 -8.94
C GLU A 127 -7.39 3.96 -9.93
N ALA A 128 -6.26 4.61 -10.23
CA ALA A 128 -6.18 5.73 -11.17
C ALA A 128 -6.54 5.31 -12.60
N GLU A 129 -6.03 4.19 -13.09
CA GLU A 129 -6.37 3.63 -14.41
C GLU A 129 -7.87 3.30 -14.52
N ASN A 130 -8.46 2.75 -13.45
CA ASN A 130 -9.89 2.48 -13.38
C ASN A 130 -10.72 3.77 -13.40
N LEU A 131 -10.32 4.79 -12.63
CA LEU A 131 -10.97 6.09 -12.63
C LEU A 131 -10.84 6.79 -13.99
N GLN A 132 -9.66 6.74 -14.62
CA GLN A 132 -9.43 7.29 -15.95
C GLN A 132 -10.38 6.66 -16.97
N LYS A 133 -10.56 5.34 -16.93
CA LYS A 133 -11.53 4.65 -17.79
C LYS A 133 -12.96 5.16 -17.57
N LYS A 134 -13.39 5.27 -16.31
CA LYS A 134 -14.71 5.82 -15.97
C LYS A 134 -14.90 7.26 -16.43
N LEU A 135 -13.88 8.10 -16.26
CA LEU A 135 -13.91 9.50 -16.69
C LEU A 135 -13.93 9.61 -18.21
N GLN A 136 -13.17 8.78 -18.92
CA GLN A 136 -13.19 8.74 -20.39
C GLN A 136 -14.60 8.36 -20.90
N ASP A 137 -15.24 7.36 -20.29
CA ASP A 137 -16.61 6.98 -20.62
C ASP A 137 -17.61 8.13 -20.32
N ALA A 138 -17.43 8.83 -19.20
CA ALA A 138 -18.23 10.00 -18.84
C ALA A 138 -18.02 11.19 -19.81
N VAL A 139 -16.79 11.44 -20.25
CA VAL A 139 -16.48 12.48 -21.24
C VAL A 139 -17.07 12.12 -22.59
N ASN A 140 -16.92 10.87 -23.04
CA ASN A 140 -17.51 10.39 -24.29
C ASN A 140 -19.04 10.54 -24.28
N SER A 141 -19.71 10.13 -23.19
CA SER A 141 -21.16 10.30 -23.06
C SER A 141 -21.58 11.78 -23.02
N ARG A 142 -20.85 12.65 -22.32
CA ARG A 142 -21.09 14.09 -22.32
C ARG A 142 -20.85 14.71 -23.70
N ALA A 143 -19.84 14.27 -24.44
CA ALA A 143 -19.56 14.74 -25.79
C ALA A 143 -20.73 14.42 -26.75
N VAL A 144 -21.31 13.22 -26.64
CA VAL A 144 -22.53 12.85 -27.39
C VAL A 144 -23.70 13.77 -27.03
N MET A 145 -23.95 14.00 -25.73
CA MET A 145 -25.01 14.91 -25.29
C MET A 145 -24.80 16.35 -25.76
N ILE A 146 -23.55 16.85 -25.74
CA ILE A 146 -23.20 18.17 -26.26
C ILE A 146 -23.46 18.21 -27.76
N GLN A 147 -23.06 17.20 -28.52
CA GLN A 147 -23.31 17.13 -29.96
C GLN A 147 -24.81 17.09 -30.29
N ASP A 148 -25.60 16.35 -29.51
CA ASP A 148 -27.05 16.32 -29.63
C ASP A 148 -27.69 17.68 -29.30
N LEU A 149 -27.21 18.33 -28.23
CA LEU A 149 -27.65 19.66 -27.85
C LEU A 149 -27.25 20.69 -28.90
N GLU A 150 -26.04 20.63 -29.45
CA GLU A 150 -25.59 21.46 -30.58
C GLU A 150 -26.45 21.24 -31.82
N ASN A 151 -26.87 20.01 -32.10
CA ASN A 151 -27.76 19.71 -33.22
C ASN A 151 -29.15 20.32 -33.00
N VAL A 152 -29.68 20.25 -31.78
CA VAL A 152 -30.97 20.87 -31.40
C VAL A 152 -30.85 22.40 -31.39
N LEU A 153 -29.77 22.95 -30.85
CA LEU A 153 -29.49 24.38 -30.83
C LEU A 153 -29.25 24.91 -32.23
N ARG A 154 -28.52 24.23 -33.12
CA ARG A 154 -28.42 24.63 -34.54
C ARG A 154 -29.78 24.62 -35.25
N LYS A 155 -30.66 23.65 -34.94
CA LYS A 155 -32.05 23.65 -35.44
C LYS A 155 -32.84 24.85 -34.91
N ARG A 156 -32.69 25.20 -33.63
CA ARG A 156 -33.37 26.35 -33.00
C ARG A 156 -32.76 27.70 -33.35
N VAL A 157 -31.44 27.80 -33.55
CA VAL A 157 -30.74 29.02 -33.98
C VAL A 157 -31.11 29.34 -35.43
N ARG A 158 -31.32 28.34 -36.30
CA ARG A 158 -31.96 28.55 -37.62
C ARG A 158 -33.40 29.10 -37.51
N GLU A 159 -34.08 28.90 -36.38
CA GLU A 159 -35.40 29.50 -36.08
C GLU A 159 -35.29 30.86 -35.33
N VAL A 160 -34.19 31.10 -34.61
CA VAL A 160 -33.95 32.27 -33.73
C VAL A 160 -33.01 33.32 -34.36
N GLU A 161 -32.36 33.05 -35.50
CA GLU A 161 -31.68 34.05 -36.37
C GLU A 161 -32.62 35.18 -36.86
N LYS A 162 -33.89 35.17 -36.44
CA LYS A 162 -34.83 36.29 -36.54
C LYS A 162 -34.85 37.28 -35.36
N MET A 163 -34.19 37.03 -34.21
CA MET A 163 -34.17 38.00 -33.10
C MET A 163 -32.85 37.98 -32.33
N SER A 164 -32.32 39.18 -32.08
CA SER A 164 -30.91 39.48 -31.83
C SER A 164 -30.34 39.07 -30.46
N ALA A 165 -29.01 39.13 -30.44
CA ALA A 165 -28.06 38.92 -29.34
C ALA A 165 -28.10 39.99 -28.25
N LEU A 166 -27.74 39.59 -27.02
CA LEU A 166 -27.07 40.43 -26.02
C LEU A 166 -26.07 39.59 -25.20
N GLU A 167 -24.91 40.20 -24.95
CA GLU A 167 -23.75 39.68 -24.21
C GLU A 167 -23.87 39.92 -22.70
N VAL A 168 -23.15 39.14 -21.89
CA VAL A 168 -23.00 39.32 -20.44
C VAL A 168 -21.51 39.47 -20.09
N PRO A 169 -21.09 40.39 -19.20
CA PRO A 169 -19.69 40.55 -18.82
C PRO A 169 -19.26 39.76 -17.57
N GLU A 170 -17.95 39.59 -17.52
CA GLU A 170 -17.06 38.84 -16.61
C GLU A 170 -16.99 39.38 -15.16
N VAL A 171 -16.81 38.49 -14.18
CA VAL A 171 -16.66 38.82 -12.74
C VAL A 171 -15.22 38.53 -12.28
N LEU A 172 -14.58 39.53 -11.68
CA LEU A 172 -13.20 39.47 -11.16
C LEU A 172 -13.23 39.41 -9.63
N GLU A 173 -12.66 38.35 -9.04
CA GLU A 173 -12.65 38.10 -7.59
C GLU A 173 -11.61 38.98 -6.85
N LYS A 174 -12.03 39.58 -5.73
CA LYS A 174 -11.17 40.33 -4.79
C LYS A 174 -10.84 39.49 -3.56
N LYS A 175 -9.55 39.34 -3.26
CA LYS A 175 -9.05 38.81 -1.98
C LYS A 175 -9.37 39.79 -0.83
N ALA A 176 -10.12 39.32 0.17
CA ALA A 176 -10.41 40.05 1.41
C ALA A 176 -9.31 39.81 2.47
N ARG A 177 -8.87 40.89 3.11
CA ARG A 177 -7.92 40.86 4.25
C ARG A 177 -8.60 40.27 5.49
N LEU A 178 -7.83 39.50 6.26
CA LEU A 178 -8.27 38.79 7.46
C LEU A 178 -8.68 39.75 8.59
N GLY A 179 -9.62 39.34 9.45
CA GLY A 179 -10.11 40.14 10.57
C GLY A 179 -9.13 40.21 11.75
N THR A 180 -9.21 41.26 12.55
CA THR A 180 -8.31 41.53 13.69
C THR A 180 -8.28 40.43 14.76
N LYS A 181 -9.33 39.60 14.87
CA LYS A 181 -9.42 38.52 15.87
C LYS A 181 -8.53 37.32 15.54
N ASP A 182 -8.51 36.91 14.27
CA ASP A 182 -7.74 35.76 13.80
C ASP A 182 -6.24 36.02 13.98
N ALA A 183 -5.81 37.27 13.77
CA ALA A 183 -4.43 37.68 14.02
C ALA A 183 -4.00 37.49 15.49
N MET A 184 -4.87 37.78 16.47
CA MET A 184 -4.52 37.55 17.89
C MET A 184 -4.37 36.07 18.20
N LEU A 185 -5.28 35.23 17.67
CA LEU A 185 -5.20 33.77 17.81
C LEU A 185 -3.88 33.23 17.28
N TYR A 186 -3.51 33.60 16.04
CA TYR A 186 -2.27 33.13 15.42
C TYR A 186 -1.02 33.53 16.19
N ASN A 187 -0.94 34.79 16.64
CA ASN A 187 0.21 35.25 17.43
C ASN A 187 0.28 34.54 18.79
N THR A 188 -0.86 34.33 19.45
CA THR A 188 -0.92 33.59 20.73
C THR A 188 -0.47 32.14 20.54
N TYR A 189 -0.92 31.49 19.47
CA TYR A 189 -0.55 30.09 19.19
C TYR A 189 0.93 29.98 18.84
N PHE A 190 1.44 30.94 18.07
CA PHE A 190 2.86 31.04 17.74
C PHE A 190 3.75 31.19 18.98
N GLU A 191 3.42 32.09 19.90
CA GLU A 191 4.18 32.27 21.16
C GLU A 191 4.22 31.00 22.03
N ASN A 192 3.18 30.15 21.95
CA ASN A 192 3.13 28.89 22.67
C ASN A 192 3.98 27.79 22.04
N LEU A 193 4.39 27.91 20.77
CA LEU A 193 5.14 26.85 20.10
C LEU A 193 6.52 26.60 20.73
N ASP A 194 7.16 27.64 21.27
CA ASP A 194 8.46 27.50 21.93
C ASP A 194 8.32 26.68 23.23
N ALA A 195 7.27 26.92 24.01
CA ALA A 195 6.99 26.13 25.22
C ALA A 195 6.61 24.66 24.89
N LEU A 196 5.91 24.42 23.78
CA LEU A 196 5.64 23.06 23.31
C LEU A 196 6.90 22.36 22.82
N TYR A 197 7.83 23.09 22.19
CA TYR A 197 9.13 22.57 21.79
C TYR A 197 9.99 22.19 23.02
N GLU A 198 9.98 22.97 24.10
CA GLU A 198 10.71 22.62 25.34
C GLU A 198 10.23 21.29 25.96
N ARG A 199 8.97 20.92 25.74
CA ARG A 199 8.38 19.65 26.25
C ARG A 199 8.64 18.45 25.33
N LEU A 200 9.33 18.62 24.22
CA LEU A 200 9.56 17.57 23.22
C LEU A 200 10.13 16.27 23.83
N GLU A 201 11.16 16.39 24.65
CA GLU A 201 11.88 15.25 25.27
C GLU A 201 11.04 14.50 26.32
N GLU A 202 10.00 15.14 26.84
CA GLU A 202 9.01 14.49 27.71
C GLU A 202 8.08 13.62 26.85
N VAL A 203 7.54 14.18 25.77
CA VAL A 203 6.57 13.53 24.88
C VAL A 203 7.16 12.29 24.20
N PHE A 204 8.36 12.39 23.61
CA PHE A 204 8.94 11.30 22.82
C PHE A 204 9.62 10.21 23.65
N ARG A 205 9.85 10.44 24.94
CA ARG A 205 10.38 9.42 25.85
C ARG A 205 9.43 8.25 26.04
N GLU A 206 8.13 8.51 26.03
CA GLU A 206 7.09 7.48 26.14
C GLU A 206 6.88 6.70 24.85
N ILE A 207 7.08 7.37 23.70
CA ILE A 207 6.89 6.79 22.36
C ILE A 207 8.05 5.84 22.01
N GLY A 208 9.28 6.24 22.33
CA GLY A 208 10.49 5.51 21.97
C GLY A 208 10.76 5.50 20.47
N ASP A 209 11.77 4.74 20.04
CA ASP A 209 12.32 4.82 18.67
C ASP A 209 12.00 3.60 17.79
N VAL A 210 11.14 2.71 18.27
CA VAL A 210 10.80 1.47 17.55
C VAL A 210 9.76 1.76 16.46
N PRO A 211 10.03 1.44 15.18
CA PRO A 211 9.07 1.65 14.10
C PRO A 211 7.71 0.99 14.37
N THR A 212 6.66 1.79 14.21
CA THR A 212 5.27 1.39 14.40
C THR A 212 4.77 0.61 13.18
N PRO A 213 4.05 -0.51 13.37
CA PRO A 213 3.43 -1.22 12.27
C PRO A 213 2.41 -0.36 11.52
N GLY A 214 2.46 -0.38 10.18
CA GLY A 214 1.42 0.19 9.32
C GLY A 214 1.54 1.67 8.98
N GLY A 215 2.61 2.36 9.41
CA GLY A 215 2.87 3.78 9.09
C GLY A 215 3.15 4.63 10.34
N ILE A 216 3.62 5.86 10.15
CA ILE A 216 4.04 6.75 11.26
C ILE A 216 2.84 7.14 12.15
N LEU A 217 1.66 7.39 11.57
CA LEU A 217 0.44 7.82 12.28
C LEU A 217 -0.76 6.93 11.93
N SER A 218 -0.51 5.63 11.76
CA SER A 218 -1.50 4.64 11.29
C SER A 218 -2.45 4.13 12.39
N GLY A 219 -2.13 4.37 13.65
CA GLY A 219 -2.89 3.91 14.81
C GLY A 219 -4.13 4.74 15.09
N ASN A 220 -5.12 4.12 15.76
CA ASN A 220 -6.24 4.86 16.31
C ASN A 220 -5.77 5.71 17.50
N PRO A 221 -6.34 6.92 17.69
CA PRO A 221 -6.03 7.74 18.84
C PRO A 221 -6.33 7.00 20.15
N THR A 222 -5.40 7.10 21.09
CA THR A 222 -5.56 6.59 22.46
C THR A 222 -6.15 7.68 23.35
N ARG A 223 -7.19 7.33 24.11
CA ARG A 223 -7.83 8.24 25.07
C ARG A 223 -7.00 8.28 26.35
N LYS A 224 -6.54 9.47 26.75
CA LYS A 224 -5.68 9.72 27.92
C LYS A 224 -6.24 10.87 28.76
N MET A 225 -5.78 10.96 30.02
CA MET A 225 -6.15 11.99 30.98
C MET A 225 -4.91 12.75 31.45
N ASP A 226 -4.97 14.08 31.48
CA ASP A 226 -4.00 14.96 32.13
C ASP A 226 -4.72 15.75 33.23
N GLY A 227 -4.61 15.25 34.47
CA GLY A 227 -5.46 15.70 35.57
C GLY A 227 -6.94 15.47 35.26
N ASP A 228 -7.72 16.55 35.22
CA ASP A 228 -9.15 16.52 34.87
C ASP A 228 -9.41 16.74 33.36
N THR A 229 -8.36 16.97 32.56
CA THR A 229 -8.48 17.23 31.13
C THR A 229 -8.31 15.96 30.33
N GLU A 230 -9.33 15.61 29.55
CA GLU A 230 -9.27 14.51 28.60
C GLU A 230 -8.59 14.94 27.30
N TYR A 231 -7.73 14.08 26.76
CA TYR A 231 -7.12 14.26 25.45
C TYR A 231 -6.98 12.94 24.71
N PHE A 232 -6.85 13.05 23.39
CA PHE A 232 -6.65 11.92 22.50
C PHE A 232 -5.28 12.04 21.85
N GLU A 233 -4.50 10.96 21.88
CA GLU A 233 -3.14 10.94 21.36
C GLU A 233 -2.98 9.88 20.27
N THR A 234 -2.48 10.32 19.11
CA THR A 234 -1.96 9.44 18.06
C THR A 234 -0.47 9.71 17.93
N ALA A 235 0.34 8.68 18.12
CA ALA A 235 1.78 8.77 17.97
C ALA A 235 2.33 7.54 17.25
N GLY A 236 3.48 7.70 16.63
CA GLY A 236 4.21 6.59 16.07
C GLY A 236 5.52 6.99 15.42
N VAL A 237 6.21 5.97 14.95
CA VAL A 237 7.57 6.03 14.45
C VAL A 237 7.62 5.31 13.11
N GLY A 238 8.30 5.86 12.13
CA GLY A 238 8.50 5.22 10.85
C GLY A 238 9.90 5.44 10.32
N ARG A 239 10.34 4.53 9.45
CA ARG A 239 11.60 4.64 8.72
C ARG A 239 11.26 4.94 7.27
N VAL A 240 11.65 6.12 6.83
CA VAL A 240 11.44 6.62 5.46
C VAL A 240 12.68 6.28 4.65
N PRO A 241 12.59 5.55 3.53
CA PRO A 241 13.77 5.08 2.80
C PRO A 241 14.33 6.16 1.86
N PHE A 242 14.53 7.36 2.38
CA PHE A 242 15.09 8.52 1.69
C PHE A 242 16.05 9.26 2.62
N SER A 243 16.85 10.17 2.05
CA SER A 243 17.80 10.99 2.80
C SER A 243 17.11 11.94 3.79
N TYR A 244 17.89 12.39 4.77
CA TYR A 244 17.44 13.29 5.81
C TYR A 244 16.93 14.62 5.23
N GLU A 245 17.69 15.21 4.30
CA GLU A 245 17.35 16.50 3.69
C GLU A 245 16.03 16.42 2.92
N ARG A 246 15.90 15.42 2.04
CA ARG A 246 14.68 15.19 1.24
C ARG A 246 13.46 14.94 2.13
N THR A 247 13.66 14.21 3.23
CA THR A 247 12.60 13.95 4.22
C THR A 247 12.22 15.22 4.98
N CYS A 248 13.19 16.07 5.37
CA CYS A 248 12.91 17.34 6.04
C CYS A 248 12.07 18.27 5.16
N ASP A 249 12.44 18.43 3.89
CA ASP A 249 11.73 19.29 2.97
C ASP A 249 10.29 18.80 2.74
N SER A 250 10.11 17.49 2.55
CA SER A 250 8.78 16.87 2.40
C SER A 250 7.92 17.05 3.65
N VAL A 251 8.47 16.82 4.84
CA VAL A 251 7.75 17.02 6.11
C VAL A 251 7.35 18.49 6.29
N TRP A 252 8.24 19.43 5.95
CA TRP A 252 7.95 20.86 6.02
C TRP A 252 6.85 21.29 5.04
N GLU A 253 6.87 20.77 3.82
CA GLU A 253 5.83 21.06 2.82
C GLU A 253 4.45 20.55 3.28
N LEU A 254 4.41 19.32 3.80
CA LEU A 254 3.18 18.67 4.28
C LEU A 254 2.59 19.33 5.52
N ALA A 255 3.43 19.94 6.35
CA ALA A 255 2.98 20.74 7.49
C ALA A 255 2.00 21.84 7.05
N SER A 256 2.14 22.37 5.83
CA SER A 256 1.25 23.40 5.27
C SER A 256 -0.12 22.88 4.82
N VAL A 257 -0.39 21.58 5.04
CA VAL A 257 -1.62 20.84 4.68
C VAL A 257 -2.09 21.09 3.25
N PRO A 258 -1.25 20.79 2.23
CA PRO A 258 -1.54 21.10 0.83
C PRO A 258 -2.78 20.40 0.25
N HIS A 259 -3.29 19.33 0.88
CA HIS A 259 -4.56 18.70 0.50
C HIS A 259 -5.80 19.50 0.93
N ARG A 260 -5.68 20.45 1.87
CA ARG A 260 -6.81 21.23 2.42
C ARG A 260 -6.89 22.64 1.82
N GLN A 261 -7.52 22.74 0.64
CA GLN A 261 -7.63 24.02 -0.10
C GLN A 261 -8.95 24.78 0.10
N GLU A 262 -10.01 24.13 0.57
CA GLU A 262 -11.29 24.81 0.79
C GLU A 262 -11.18 25.87 1.89
N GLY A 263 -11.63 27.09 1.62
CA GLY A 263 -11.58 28.18 2.60
C GLY A 263 -10.16 28.62 3.00
N ARG A 264 -9.13 28.17 2.27
CA ARG A 264 -7.72 28.38 2.62
C ARG A 264 -7.37 29.87 2.63
N ARG A 265 -6.80 30.35 3.73
CA ARG A 265 -6.18 31.70 3.82
C ARG A 265 -4.89 31.60 4.61
N VAL A 266 -3.86 32.27 4.12
CA VAL A 266 -2.55 32.35 4.77
C VAL A 266 -2.47 33.65 5.56
N TYR A 267 -1.86 33.60 6.74
CA TYR A 267 -1.57 34.74 7.58
C TYR A 267 -0.06 35.02 7.56
N ASP A 268 0.32 36.12 6.91
CA ASP A 268 1.72 36.51 6.72
C ASP A 268 2.27 37.40 7.85
N GLY A 269 1.56 37.49 8.98
CA GLY A 269 1.91 38.39 10.09
C GLY A 269 2.77 37.75 11.18
N LEU A 270 3.17 36.49 11.03
CA LEU A 270 4.06 35.82 11.98
C LEU A 270 5.51 36.31 11.84
N PRO A 271 6.29 36.31 12.94
CA PRO A 271 7.73 36.49 12.86
C PRO A 271 8.39 35.22 12.28
N ASP A 272 9.59 35.34 11.69
CA ASP A 272 10.33 34.20 11.11
C ASP A 272 9.51 33.41 10.06
N PRO A 273 9.07 34.06 8.96
CA PRO A 273 8.23 33.42 7.93
C PRO A 273 8.96 32.33 7.12
N GLU A 274 10.28 32.21 7.25
CA GLU A 274 11.06 31.14 6.62
C GLU A 274 10.92 29.80 7.35
N ASN A 275 10.63 29.84 8.65
CA ASN A 275 10.52 28.66 9.51
C ASN A 275 9.17 28.55 10.20
N SER A 276 8.22 29.43 9.89
CA SER A 276 6.88 29.38 10.44
C SER A 276 5.82 29.83 9.45
N PHE A 277 4.61 29.34 9.65
CA PHE A 277 3.45 29.80 8.91
C PHE A 277 2.19 29.66 9.75
N ALA A 278 1.20 30.47 9.39
CA ALA A 278 -0.16 30.37 9.91
C ALA A 278 -1.13 30.35 8.74
N LEU A 279 -2.12 29.48 8.82
CA LEU A 279 -3.16 29.37 7.81
C LEU A 279 -4.48 28.97 8.45
N GLN A 280 -5.57 29.22 7.73
CA GLN A 280 -6.87 28.63 8.01
C GLN A 280 -7.33 27.84 6.80
N PHE A 281 -8.18 26.85 7.03
CA PHE A 281 -8.86 26.07 5.99
C PHE A 281 -10.15 25.47 6.55
N CYS A 282 -10.97 24.92 5.65
CA CYS A 282 -12.16 24.16 5.99
C CYS A 282 -11.99 22.70 5.57
N SER A 283 -12.36 21.79 6.47
CA SER A 283 -12.43 20.35 6.19
C SER A 283 -13.89 19.90 6.18
N PRO A 284 -14.36 19.18 5.14
CA PRO A 284 -15.68 18.59 5.14
C PRO A 284 -15.71 17.40 6.10
N LEU A 285 -16.68 17.42 7.01
CA LEU A 285 -16.94 16.38 7.97
C LEU A 285 -18.24 15.67 7.60
N ARG A 286 -18.14 14.39 7.22
CA ARG A 286 -19.31 13.59 6.82
C ARG A 286 -19.88 12.89 8.03
N THR A 287 -21.14 13.19 8.35
CA THR A 287 -21.87 12.47 9.38
C THR A 287 -22.45 11.17 8.82
N ASP A 288 -22.81 10.24 9.71
CA ASP A 288 -23.40 8.94 9.33
C ASP A 288 -24.72 9.09 8.55
N ASN A 289 -25.41 10.22 8.72
CA ASN A 289 -26.64 10.57 8.00
C ASN A 289 -26.37 11.14 6.59
N GLY A 290 -25.10 11.22 6.16
CA GLY A 290 -24.69 11.74 4.85
C GLY A 290 -24.63 13.26 4.75
N GLN A 291 -24.87 13.98 5.85
CA GLN A 291 -24.72 15.43 5.91
C GLN A 291 -23.25 15.81 5.99
N VAL A 292 -22.90 16.93 5.34
CA VAL A 292 -21.54 17.47 5.34
C VAL A 292 -21.52 18.73 6.19
N ILE A 293 -20.81 18.65 7.31
CA ILE A 293 -20.53 19.78 8.20
C ILE A 293 -19.15 20.34 7.83
N LYS A 294 -18.92 21.64 8.04
CA LYS A 294 -17.62 22.25 7.77
C LYS A 294 -16.89 22.49 9.09
N LEU A 295 -15.74 21.85 9.23
CA LEU A 295 -14.79 22.10 10.32
C LEU A 295 -13.82 23.18 9.86
N ARG A 296 -13.84 24.34 10.51
CA ARG A 296 -12.85 25.40 10.25
C ARG A 296 -11.65 25.17 11.15
N THR A 297 -10.47 25.12 10.56
CA THR A 297 -9.22 24.92 11.29
C THR A 297 -8.33 26.14 11.15
N TYR A 298 -7.80 26.64 12.26
CA TYR A 298 -6.74 27.64 12.32
C TYR A 298 -5.47 26.93 12.76
N HIS A 299 -4.47 26.88 11.89
CA HIS A 299 -3.27 26.08 12.06
C HIS A 299 -2.04 26.99 12.07
N VAL A 300 -1.16 26.79 13.05
CA VAL A 300 0.12 27.50 13.20
C VAL A 300 1.21 26.48 13.40
N ALA A 301 2.27 26.55 12.61
CA ALA A 301 3.41 25.66 12.73
C ALA A 301 4.73 26.40 12.67
N ARG A 302 5.75 25.81 13.30
CA ARG A 302 7.13 26.25 13.27
C ARG A 302 8.06 25.04 13.19
N ARG A 303 9.11 25.14 12.38
CA ARG A 303 10.24 24.19 12.38
C ARG A 303 11.43 24.75 13.16
N TYR A 304 12.13 23.85 13.85
CA TYR A 304 13.36 24.09 14.57
C TYR A 304 14.42 23.18 13.96
N VAL A 305 15.44 23.79 13.35
CA VAL A 305 16.52 23.05 12.71
C VAL A 305 17.69 22.98 13.69
N GLU A 306 17.96 21.77 14.19
CA GLU A 306 19.08 21.49 15.07
C GLU A 306 20.21 20.80 14.30
N LYS A 307 21.34 20.55 14.98
CA LYS A 307 22.50 19.88 14.39
C LYS A 307 22.19 18.45 13.94
N ASN A 308 21.36 17.73 14.70
CA ASN A 308 21.15 16.29 14.52
C ASN A 308 19.69 15.92 14.16
N ARG A 309 18.80 16.91 14.02
CA ARG A 309 17.38 16.68 13.74
C ARG A 309 16.69 17.96 13.29
N MET A 310 15.57 17.80 12.61
CA MET A 310 14.58 18.85 12.41
C MET A 310 13.35 18.51 13.26
N VAL A 311 12.87 19.48 14.03
CA VAL A 311 11.66 19.34 14.83
C VAL A 311 10.60 20.27 14.25
N LEU A 312 9.44 19.73 13.91
CA LEU A 312 8.24 20.49 13.56
C LEU A 312 7.31 20.49 14.78
N VAL A 313 6.81 21.66 15.15
CA VAL A 313 5.79 21.81 16.19
C VAL A 313 4.65 22.63 15.64
N TRP A 314 3.42 22.19 15.90
CA TRP A 314 2.24 22.92 15.48
C TRP A 314 1.15 22.92 16.55
N ARG A 315 0.26 23.88 16.41
CA ARG A 315 -0.98 23.97 17.16
C ARG A 315 -2.11 24.32 16.22
N ALA A 316 -3.27 23.71 16.41
CA ALA A 316 -4.45 23.99 15.61
C ALA A 316 -5.70 24.13 16.47
N LEU A 317 -6.53 25.13 16.16
CA LEU A 317 -7.87 25.27 16.71
C LEU A 317 -8.88 24.85 15.65
N CYS A 318 -9.71 23.88 15.98
CA CYS A 318 -10.78 23.38 15.14
C CYS A 318 -12.12 23.88 15.69
N GLU A 319 -12.85 24.65 14.89
CA GLU A 319 -14.19 25.16 15.21
C GLU A 319 -15.22 24.53 14.29
N VAL A 320 -16.30 23.99 14.86
CA VAL A 320 -17.43 23.50 14.07
C VAL A 320 -18.49 24.58 13.94
N ASP A 321 -18.88 24.86 12.70
CA ASP A 321 -20.06 25.67 12.42
C ASP A 321 -21.30 24.77 12.25
N GLY A 322 -22.48 25.26 12.66
CA GLY A 322 -23.74 24.54 12.51
C GLY A 322 -24.14 23.66 13.70
N GLU A 323 -24.25 22.34 13.49
CA GLU A 323 -24.95 21.39 14.39
C GLU A 323 -24.27 21.15 15.75
N PHE A 324 -23.02 21.57 15.89
CA PHE A 324 -22.24 21.44 17.12
C PHE A 324 -21.85 22.83 17.67
N PRO A 325 -22.81 23.72 17.98
CA PRO A 325 -22.50 25.10 18.34
C PRO A 325 -21.69 25.15 19.64
N GLY A 326 -20.53 25.81 19.58
CA GLY A 326 -19.65 26.01 20.73
C GLY A 326 -18.77 24.82 21.10
N LEU A 327 -18.81 23.72 20.33
CA LEU A 327 -17.82 22.65 20.40
C LEU A 327 -16.63 22.98 19.50
N ASN A 328 -15.44 22.91 20.09
CA ASN A 328 -14.17 23.17 19.44
C ASN A 328 -13.17 22.09 19.85
N SER A 329 -12.03 22.04 19.19
CA SER A 329 -10.91 21.21 19.63
C SER A 329 -9.59 21.96 19.49
N ASP A 330 -8.73 21.83 20.50
CA ASP A 330 -7.36 22.34 20.46
C ASP A 330 -6.41 21.18 20.25
N GLU A 331 -5.66 21.23 19.15
CA GLU A 331 -4.69 20.24 18.75
C GLU A 331 -3.28 20.79 18.95
N THR A 332 -2.39 19.95 19.46
CA THR A 332 -0.95 20.17 19.51
C THR A 332 -0.26 18.99 18.86
N GLY A 333 0.73 19.24 18.02
CA GLY A 333 1.49 18.15 17.40
C GLY A 333 2.96 18.44 17.25
N TRP A 334 3.71 17.35 17.14
CA TRP A 334 5.15 17.32 16.97
C TRP A 334 5.52 16.31 15.90
N ALA A 335 6.53 16.63 15.10
CA ALA A 335 7.21 15.66 14.27
C ALA A 335 8.73 15.87 14.37
N ILE A 336 9.48 14.78 14.46
CA ILE A 336 10.93 14.78 14.49
C ILE A 336 11.44 14.01 13.28
N VAL A 337 12.29 14.65 12.49
CA VAL A 337 13.10 14.00 11.46
C VAL A 337 14.51 13.91 12.01
N HIS A 338 15.02 12.69 12.21
CA HIS A 338 16.35 12.48 12.77
C HIS A 338 17.40 12.42 11.67
N ALA A 339 18.51 13.14 11.86
CA ALA A 339 19.66 12.97 11.01
C ALA A 339 20.25 11.55 11.20
N PRO A 340 20.75 10.90 10.13
CA PRO A 340 21.36 9.59 10.24
C PRO A 340 22.58 9.64 11.16
N ASN A 341 22.72 8.63 12.02
CA ASN A 341 23.93 8.49 12.82
C ASN A 341 25.11 8.11 11.92
N SER A 342 26.33 8.46 12.33
CA SER A 342 27.55 8.15 11.54
C SER A 342 27.73 6.66 11.19
N ALA A 343 27.07 5.74 11.91
CA ALA A 343 27.05 4.31 11.62
C ALA A 343 26.05 3.91 10.52
N ASP A 344 24.98 4.69 10.30
CA ASP A 344 23.94 4.46 9.28
C ASP A 344 24.35 4.95 7.88
N LEU A 345 25.50 5.63 7.76
CA LEU A 345 26.03 6.18 6.50
C LEU A 345 26.58 5.11 5.53
N LEU A 346 26.69 3.85 5.98
CA LEU A 346 27.19 2.74 5.17
C LEU A 346 26.07 1.99 4.42
N ASP A 347 24.81 2.19 4.81
CA ASP A 347 23.62 1.54 4.27
C ASP A 347 22.80 2.52 3.39
N ALA A 348 21.82 2.02 2.64
CA ALA A 348 20.93 2.85 1.81
C ALA A 348 20.29 3.98 2.65
N PRO A 349 20.18 5.22 2.12
CA PRO A 349 19.75 6.36 2.91
C PRO A 349 18.33 6.14 3.45
N SER A 350 18.22 5.93 4.76
CA SER A 350 16.94 5.84 5.45
C SER A 350 16.92 6.80 6.63
N THR A 351 15.78 7.46 6.81
CA THR A 351 15.58 8.52 7.80
C THR A 351 14.51 8.08 8.79
N LEU A 352 14.81 8.22 10.08
CA LEU A 352 13.83 7.96 11.14
C LEU A 352 12.94 9.18 11.32
N VAL A 353 11.63 8.98 11.29
CA VAL A 353 10.62 10.01 11.53
C VAL A 353 9.73 9.57 12.68
N GLN A 354 9.55 10.45 13.65
CA GLN A 354 8.59 10.26 14.74
C GLN A 354 7.54 11.36 14.66
N ALA A 355 6.29 11.04 14.99
CA ALA A 355 5.24 12.04 15.08
C ALA A 355 4.31 11.75 16.26
N CYS A 356 3.77 12.80 16.85
CA CYS A 356 2.79 12.75 17.94
C CYS A 356 1.79 13.88 17.75
N ILE A 357 0.51 13.55 17.79
CA ILE A 357 -0.61 14.48 17.69
C ILE A 357 -1.50 14.26 18.90
N ARG A 358 -1.80 15.34 19.62
CA ARG A 358 -2.73 15.37 20.73
C ARG A 358 -3.84 16.35 20.44
N PHE A 359 -5.08 15.98 20.70
CA PHE A 359 -6.19 16.94 20.66
C PHE A 359 -7.06 16.86 21.91
N VAL A 360 -7.56 18.02 22.32
CA VAL A 360 -8.44 18.23 23.47
C VAL A 360 -9.78 18.72 22.93
N PRO A 361 -10.88 17.95 23.09
CA PRO A 361 -12.23 18.44 22.83
C PRO A 361 -12.63 19.48 23.88
N MET A 362 -13.19 20.61 23.45
CA MET A 362 -13.57 21.73 24.33
C MET A 362 -14.99 22.21 24.04
N ARG A 363 -15.65 22.74 25.07
CA ARG A 363 -16.95 23.41 24.94
C ARG A 363 -16.88 24.78 25.60
N PHE A 364 -17.15 25.84 24.84
CA PHE A 364 -17.11 27.22 25.36
C PHE A 364 -18.47 27.78 25.78
N GLN A 365 -19.56 27.01 25.67
CA GLN A 365 -20.91 27.43 26.08
C GLN A 365 -21.41 26.63 27.29
N ASP A 366 -21.48 27.31 28.43
CA ASP A 366 -22.22 26.90 29.63
C ASP A 366 -23.71 27.17 29.42
N GLY A 367 -24.56 26.14 29.33
CA GLY A 367 -26.01 26.39 29.38
C GLY A 367 -26.99 25.33 28.86
N ALA A 368 -26.57 24.20 28.29
CA ALA A 368 -27.52 23.17 27.88
C ALA A 368 -27.15 21.79 28.43
N GLN A 369 -28.13 21.17 29.09
CA GLN A 369 -28.11 19.79 29.58
C GLN A 369 -27.38 18.86 28.62
N GLU A 370 -26.53 18.01 29.17
CA GLU A 370 -25.86 16.91 28.49
C GLU A 370 -26.85 16.12 27.61
N ALA A 371 -26.71 16.26 26.30
CA ALA A 371 -26.80 15.09 25.46
C ALA A 371 -25.38 14.57 25.31
N ASN A 372 -24.90 13.74 26.24
CA ASN A 372 -23.54 13.16 26.20
C ASN A 372 -23.21 12.56 24.81
N GLY A 373 -24.22 12.08 24.08
CA GLY A 373 -24.07 11.61 22.70
C GLY A 373 -23.60 12.67 21.68
N THR A 374 -23.81 13.97 21.88
CA THR A 374 -23.37 15.01 20.92
C THR A 374 -21.87 15.25 20.99
N VAL A 375 -21.27 15.20 22.20
CA VAL A 375 -19.82 15.34 22.38
C VAL A 375 -19.10 14.10 21.87
N ASP A 376 -19.60 12.91 22.21
CA ASP A 376 -19.03 11.64 21.73
C ASP A 376 -19.09 11.55 20.18
N GLN A 377 -20.18 11.99 19.56
CA GLN A 377 -20.28 12.09 18.10
C GLN A 377 -19.24 13.05 17.52
N PHE A 378 -19.06 14.22 18.14
CA PHE A 378 -18.05 15.17 17.69
C PHE A 378 -16.63 14.59 17.80
N ILE A 379 -16.32 13.90 18.91
CA ILE A 379 -15.03 13.22 19.10
C ILE A 379 -14.82 12.16 18.03
N ASP A 380 -15.80 11.28 17.80
CA ASP A 380 -15.72 10.24 16.76
C ASP A 380 -15.47 10.84 15.37
N LEU A 381 -16.12 11.95 15.06
CA LEU A 381 -15.95 12.69 13.82
C LEU A 381 -14.54 13.32 13.68
N LEU A 382 -13.98 13.88 14.77
CA LEU A 382 -12.59 14.35 14.79
C LEU A 382 -11.60 13.21 14.60
N VAL A 383 -11.80 12.07 15.29
CA VAL A 383 -10.97 10.88 15.16
C VAL A 383 -10.97 10.36 13.72
N LYS A 384 -12.15 10.26 13.09
CA LYS A 384 -12.30 9.85 11.69
C LYS A 384 -11.57 10.81 10.75
N THR A 385 -11.76 12.11 10.93
CA THR A 385 -11.13 13.14 10.09
C THR A 385 -9.62 13.14 10.22
N GLY A 386 -9.09 13.06 11.45
CA GLY A 386 -7.65 12.96 11.71
C GLY A 386 -7.05 11.69 11.11
N ALA A 387 -7.74 10.55 11.17
CA ALA A 387 -7.29 9.32 10.53
C ALA A 387 -7.29 9.41 8.99
N GLU A 388 -8.25 10.11 8.40
CA GLU A 388 -8.25 10.42 6.96
C GLU A 388 -7.08 11.34 6.58
N ASP A 389 -6.84 12.40 7.37
CA ASP A 389 -5.72 13.32 7.17
C ASP A 389 -4.36 12.62 7.28
N ASN A 390 -4.15 11.80 8.31
CA ASN A 390 -2.91 11.06 8.49
C ASN A 390 -2.61 10.13 7.30
N LYS A 391 -3.62 9.46 6.77
CA LYS A 391 -3.47 8.59 5.58
C LYS A 391 -3.14 9.39 4.33
N GLU A 392 -3.78 10.55 4.14
CA GLU A 392 -3.51 11.39 2.99
C GLU A 392 -2.09 11.99 3.08
N ILE A 393 -1.69 12.47 4.26
CA ILE A 393 -0.34 12.98 4.51
C ILE A 393 0.72 11.90 4.25
N GLU A 394 0.49 10.65 4.69
CA GLU A 394 1.44 9.55 4.41
C GLU A 394 1.57 9.28 2.91
N ARG A 395 0.47 9.28 2.16
CA ARG A 395 0.48 9.12 0.69
C ARG A 395 1.19 10.28 0.00
N MET A 396 0.90 11.51 0.42
CA MET A 396 1.53 12.69 -0.15
C MET A 396 3.03 12.73 0.17
N MET A 397 3.45 12.30 1.36
CA MET A 397 4.86 12.15 1.71
C MET A 397 5.56 11.18 0.78
N GLU A 398 5.00 9.99 0.59
CA GLU A 398 5.55 9.00 -0.33
C GLU A 398 5.69 9.58 -1.75
N ARG A 399 4.68 10.30 -2.22
CA ARG A 399 4.69 10.95 -3.54
C ARG A 399 5.74 12.05 -3.66
N LEU A 400 5.80 12.98 -2.71
CA LEU A 400 6.76 14.09 -2.74
C LEU A 400 8.19 13.58 -2.75
N LEU A 401 8.48 12.57 -1.92
CA LEU A 401 9.79 11.93 -1.86
C LEU A 401 10.17 11.24 -3.17
N LEU A 402 9.23 10.55 -3.80
CA LEU A 402 9.44 9.91 -5.11
C LEU A 402 9.61 10.94 -6.21
N ASP A 403 8.75 11.96 -6.27
CA ASP A 403 8.79 13.00 -7.31
C ASP A 403 10.12 13.78 -7.23
N ASP A 404 10.58 14.13 -6.02
CA ASP A 404 11.89 14.76 -5.82
C ASP A 404 13.06 13.84 -6.21
N ALA A 405 12.99 12.55 -5.86
CA ALA A 405 13.98 11.56 -6.26
C ALA A 405 14.12 11.46 -7.78
N LEU A 406 12.99 11.37 -8.49
CA LEU A 406 12.99 11.30 -9.94
C LEU A 406 13.56 12.58 -10.57
N ALA A 407 13.26 13.75 -9.98
CA ALA A 407 13.75 15.03 -10.48
C ALA A 407 15.25 15.26 -10.22
N THR A 408 15.77 14.79 -9.09
CA THR A 408 17.14 15.11 -8.64
C THR A 408 18.16 14.00 -8.90
N ASP A 409 17.73 12.73 -8.89
CA ASP A 409 18.62 11.56 -9.05
C ASP A 409 18.81 11.16 -10.53
N GLY A 410 18.29 11.96 -11.48
CA GLY A 410 18.47 11.74 -12.92
C GLY A 410 17.79 10.46 -13.44
N LEU A 411 16.74 10.02 -12.76
CA LEU A 411 15.98 8.82 -13.10
C LEU A 411 14.85 9.18 -14.07
N ASP A 412 15.07 8.94 -15.35
CA ASP A 412 14.03 9.12 -16.37
C ASP A 412 13.11 7.90 -16.43
N ILE A 413 11.79 8.13 -16.48
CA ILE A 413 10.77 7.10 -16.65
C ILE A 413 10.07 7.29 -18.01
N ASP A 414 9.88 6.21 -18.77
CA ASP A 414 9.15 6.23 -20.04
C ASP A 414 7.63 6.38 -19.86
N ARG A 415 6.92 6.50 -20.98
CA ARG A 415 5.45 6.60 -20.98
C ARG A 415 4.77 5.32 -20.49
N GLU A 416 5.48 4.20 -20.46
CA GLU A 416 5.02 2.92 -19.97
C GLU A 416 5.34 2.70 -18.47
N GLY A 417 6.09 3.60 -17.84
CA GLY A 417 6.46 3.52 -16.42
C GLY A 417 7.78 2.80 -16.14
N ASN A 418 8.63 2.56 -17.15
CA ASN A 418 9.94 1.91 -16.97
C ASN A 418 11.07 2.94 -16.85
N LEU A 419 12.07 2.63 -16.00
CA LEU A 419 13.30 3.42 -15.91
C LEU A 419 14.12 3.33 -17.20
N ILE A 420 14.43 4.48 -17.80
CA ILE A 420 15.15 4.62 -19.07
C ILE A 420 16.65 4.85 -18.84
N SER A 421 17.05 5.52 -17.76
CA SER A 421 18.44 5.91 -17.53
C SER A 421 18.86 5.72 -16.07
N THR A 422 20.00 5.05 -15.87
CA THR A 422 20.78 5.07 -14.64
C THR A 422 22.17 5.54 -15.01
N THR A 423 22.46 6.82 -14.81
CA THR A 423 23.84 7.30 -14.93
C THR A 423 24.50 7.05 -13.59
N PHE A 424 25.20 5.92 -13.46
CA PHE A 424 26.04 5.62 -12.30
C PHE A 424 27.32 6.45 -12.29
#